data_AF-A0A0R2PPF4-F1
#
_entry.id   AF-A0A0R2PPF4-F1
#
_cell.length_a   1.000
_cell.length_b   1.000
_cell.length_c   1.000
_cell.angle_alpha   90.00
_cell.angle_beta   90.00
_cell.angle_gamma   90.00
#
_symmetry.space_group_name_H-M   'P 1'
#
loop_
_entity.id
_entity.type
_entity.pdbx_description
1 polymer ?
#
loop_
_entity_poly.entity_id
_entity_poly.type
_entity_poly.pdbx_seq_one_letter_code
_entity_poly.pdbx_strand_id
1 'polypeptide(L)'
;EEFDIMGLAIDDGVFFASGHPGPTQDLPNPLGILVSKDAGETWEPDVLTGEVDFHLLETAGNTMLGVAANYGLVVASPDRGETWTSLEAPPLTSLSLNPANGDEILLASDGLLLMSVDAGATFSPTAAPPGVFLIDWSDSNVYLATDSTIYRSSTPGGPYAALAKQFTNVLAIAAHDGAVIVLDDQGVHVSQDDGESFTLLP
;
A
#
# COMPACT_ATOMS: atom_id res chain seq x y z
N GLU A 1 -11.87 -12.47 -15.01
CA GLU A 1 -12.48 -13.51 -14.15
C GLU A 1 -13.16 -12.82 -12.97
N GLU A 2 -14.09 -13.48 -12.28
CA GLU A 2 -14.72 -12.91 -11.08
C GLU A 2 -14.10 -13.57 -9.85
N PHE A 3 -13.38 -12.79 -9.05
CA PHE A 3 -12.84 -13.17 -7.76
C PHE A 3 -12.83 -11.96 -6.83
N ASP A 4 -12.76 -12.23 -5.53
CA ASP A 4 -12.72 -11.18 -4.51
C ASP A 4 -11.27 -10.72 -4.34
N ILE A 5 -11.01 -9.45 -4.63
CA ILE A 5 -9.68 -8.84 -4.50
C ILE A 5 -9.61 -8.15 -3.13
N MET A 6 -8.71 -8.65 -2.29
CA MET A 6 -8.47 -8.13 -0.95
C MET A 6 -7.14 -7.38 -0.87
N GLY A 7 -6.13 -7.82 -1.62
CA GLY A 7 -4.86 -7.13 -1.79
C GLY A 7 -4.56 -6.94 -3.28
N LEU A 8 -4.05 -5.77 -3.67
CA LEU A 8 -3.68 -5.45 -5.04
C LEU A 8 -2.42 -4.60 -5.03
N ALA A 9 -1.44 -4.98 -5.83
CA ALA A 9 -0.21 -4.23 -6.04
C ALA A 9 0.16 -4.21 -7.53
N ILE A 10 0.88 -3.18 -7.98
CA ILE A 10 1.30 -3.03 -9.37
C ILE A 10 2.77 -2.61 -9.40
N ASP A 11 3.58 -3.33 -10.18
CA ASP A 11 5.00 -3.01 -10.41
C ASP A 11 5.32 -3.24 -11.89
N ASP A 12 5.86 -2.21 -12.56
CA ASP A 12 6.23 -2.24 -13.98
C ASP A 12 5.12 -2.79 -14.92
N GLY A 13 3.87 -2.42 -14.64
CA GLY A 13 2.69 -2.85 -15.41
C GLY A 13 2.24 -4.30 -15.16
N VAL A 14 2.90 -5.02 -14.25
CA VAL A 14 2.48 -6.34 -13.75
C VAL A 14 1.62 -6.14 -12.51
N PHE A 15 0.45 -6.78 -12.51
CA PHE A 15 -0.51 -6.69 -11.42
C PHE A 15 -0.40 -7.94 -10.56
N PHE A 16 -0.40 -7.77 -9.26
CA PHE A 16 -0.42 -8.84 -8.27
C PHE A 16 -1.66 -8.68 -7.41
N ALA A 17 -2.42 -9.76 -7.24
CA ALA A 17 -3.64 -9.72 -6.44
C ALA A 17 -3.71 -10.90 -5.46
N SER A 18 -4.44 -10.71 -4.38
CA SER A 18 -4.80 -11.76 -3.44
C SER A 18 -6.26 -11.64 -3.02
N GLY A 19 -6.81 -12.72 -2.47
CA GLY A 19 -8.16 -12.77 -1.94
C GLY A 19 -8.79 -14.15 -2.12
N HIS A 20 -10.06 -14.21 -2.50
CA HIS A 20 -10.84 -15.44 -2.52
C HIS A 20 -11.40 -15.77 -3.90
N PRO A 21 -11.47 -17.08 -4.27
CA PRO A 21 -12.06 -17.47 -5.54
C PRO A 21 -13.52 -17.05 -5.62
N GLY A 22 -13.95 -16.64 -6.82
CA GLY A 22 -15.35 -16.36 -7.07
C GLY A 22 -16.22 -17.63 -7.04
N PRO A 23 -17.55 -17.48 -7.01
CA PRO A 23 -18.48 -18.61 -6.83
C PRO A 23 -18.37 -19.74 -7.87
N THR A 24 -17.81 -19.44 -9.05
CA THR A 24 -17.66 -20.38 -10.16
C THR A 24 -16.22 -20.79 -10.45
N GLN A 25 -15.24 -20.27 -9.70
CA GLN A 25 -13.83 -20.64 -9.88
C GLN A 25 -13.52 -21.94 -9.13
N ASP A 26 -12.88 -22.89 -9.81
CA ASP A 26 -12.36 -24.13 -9.22
C ASP A 26 -10.90 -23.93 -8.80
N LEU A 27 -10.69 -23.07 -7.79
CA LEU A 27 -9.39 -22.74 -7.22
C LEU A 27 -9.41 -22.95 -5.70
N PRO A 28 -8.27 -23.26 -5.07
CA PRO A 28 -8.14 -23.22 -3.62
C PRO A 28 -8.53 -21.87 -3.02
N ASN A 29 -8.98 -21.90 -1.77
CA ASN A 29 -9.34 -20.71 -1.01
C ASN A 29 -8.49 -20.69 0.28
N PRO A 30 -7.64 -19.67 0.51
CA PRO A 30 -7.46 -18.42 -0.26
C PRO A 30 -6.69 -18.61 -1.58
N LEU A 31 -6.67 -17.58 -2.43
CA LEU A 31 -6.01 -17.63 -3.75
C LEU A 31 -4.48 -17.54 -3.69
N GLY A 32 -3.89 -17.15 -2.55
CA GLY A 32 -2.47 -16.79 -2.49
C GLY A 32 -2.21 -15.52 -3.30
N ILE A 33 -1.14 -15.49 -4.09
CA ILE A 33 -0.86 -14.42 -5.06
C ILE A 33 -1.23 -14.90 -6.46
N LEU A 34 -2.05 -14.09 -7.13
CA LEU A 34 -2.31 -14.16 -8.57
C LEU A 34 -1.49 -13.08 -9.29
N VAL A 35 -1.07 -13.36 -10.52
CA VAL A 35 -0.39 -12.41 -11.39
C VAL A 35 -1.18 -12.14 -12.65
N SER A 36 -1.18 -10.89 -13.09
CA SER A 36 -1.67 -10.48 -14.40
C SER A 36 -0.62 -9.64 -15.12
N LYS A 37 -0.39 -9.95 -16.40
CA LYS A 37 0.57 -9.26 -17.28
C LYS A 37 -0.12 -8.47 -18.38
N ASP A 38 -1.44 -8.39 -18.33
CA ASP A 38 -2.32 -7.75 -19.31
C ASP A 38 -3.33 -6.82 -18.62
N ALA A 39 -2.85 -6.08 -17.62
CA ALA A 39 -3.62 -5.06 -16.89
C ALA A 39 -4.93 -5.58 -16.27
N GLY A 40 -4.91 -6.83 -15.77
CA GLY A 40 -6.02 -7.46 -15.08
C GLY A 40 -7.04 -8.15 -15.99
N GLU A 41 -6.79 -8.25 -17.31
CA GLU A 41 -7.66 -8.99 -18.22
C GLU A 41 -7.66 -10.49 -17.92
N THR A 42 -6.48 -11.09 -17.73
CA THR A 42 -6.30 -12.49 -17.31
C THR A 42 -5.40 -12.60 -16.08
N TRP A 43 -5.65 -13.64 -15.28
CA TRP A 43 -4.96 -13.88 -14.02
C TRP A 43 -4.50 -15.34 -13.93
N GLU A 44 -3.29 -15.54 -13.45
CA GLU A 44 -2.71 -16.87 -13.24
C GLU A 44 -2.27 -17.02 -11.78
N PRO A 45 -2.48 -18.19 -11.13
CA PRO A 45 -1.88 -18.48 -9.83
C PRO A 45 -0.35 -18.44 -9.91
N ASP A 46 0.28 -17.83 -8.90
CA ASP A 46 1.74 -17.70 -8.84
C ASP A 46 2.31 -18.44 -7.62
N VAL A 47 2.12 -17.88 -6.42
CA VAL A 47 2.66 -18.42 -5.16
C VAL A 47 1.62 -18.49 -4.06
N LEU A 48 1.80 -19.43 -3.11
CA LEU A 48 0.98 -19.57 -1.89
C LEU A 48 -0.52 -19.84 -2.13
N THR A 49 -0.88 -20.36 -3.30
CA THR A 49 -2.27 -20.70 -3.62
C THR A 49 -2.84 -21.74 -2.64
N GLY A 50 -3.94 -21.38 -1.98
CA GLY A 50 -4.56 -22.19 -0.93
C GLY A 50 -3.95 -22.03 0.46
N GLU A 51 -2.92 -21.18 0.61
CA GLU A 51 -2.13 -21.10 1.85
C GLU A 51 -2.29 -19.76 2.58
N VAL A 52 -2.14 -18.65 1.87
CA VAL A 52 -2.12 -17.30 2.50
C VAL A 52 -3.21 -16.40 1.95
N ASP A 53 -3.89 -15.71 2.86
CA ASP A 53 -4.93 -14.72 2.59
C ASP A 53 -4.38 -13.31 2.82
N PHE A 54 -3.87 -12.66 1.76
CA PHE A 54 -3.31 -11.32 1.89
C PHE A 54 -4.40 -10.26 1.76
N HIS A 55 -4.59 -9.46 2.82
CA HIS A 55 -5.54 -8.33 2.83
C HIS A 55 -4.88 -6.98 2.54
N LEU A 56 -3.57 -6.99 2.36
CA LEU A 56 -2.77 -5.89 1.87
C LEU A 56 -1.60 -6.51 1.11
N LEU A 57 -1.28 -5.95 -0.04
CA LEU A 57 -0.13 -6.34 -0.83
C LEU A 57 0.51 -5.06 -1.40
N GLU A 58 1.83 -4.99 -1.32
CA GLU A 58 2.68 -3.92 -1.85
C GLU A 58 3.87 -4.58 -2.55
N THR A 59 4.37 -3.97 -3.63
CA THR A 59 5.55 -4.49 -4.33
C THR A 59 6.44 -3.38 -4.89
N ALA A 60 7.75 -3.63 -4.87
CA ALA A 60 8.77 -2.78 -5.48
C ALA A 60 9.88 -3.68 -6.04
N GLY A 61 9.90 -3.85 -7.36
CA GLY A 61 10.85 -4.74 -8.04
C GLY A 61 10.70 -6.20 -7.61
N ASN A 62 11.64 -6.70 -6.80
CA ASN A 62 11.58 -8.06 -6.26
C ASN A 62 11.00 -8.13 -4.84
N THR A 63 10.90 -7.00 -4.15
CA THR A 63 10.36 -6.98 -2.80
C THR A 63 8.83 -7.04 -2.87
N MET A 64 8.25 -7.88 -2.03
CA MET A 64 6.84 -7.91 -1.73
C MET A 64 6.62 -7.75 -0.24
N LEU A 65 5.58 -7.02 0.12
CA LEU A 65 5.17 -6.79 1.50
C LEU A 65 3.67 -7.06 1.58
N GLY A 66 3.21 -7.71 2.64
CA GLY A 66 1.80 -8.02 2.77
C GLY A 66 1.33 -8.26 4.19
N VAL A 67 0.02 -8.15 4.38
CA VAL A 67 -0.68 -8.53 5.62
C VAL A 67 -1.35 -9.88 5.40
N ALA A 68 -0.75 -10.93 5.93
CA ALA A 68 -1.27 -12.29 5.90
C ALA A 68 -2.36 -12.45 6.97
N ALA A 69 -3.61 -12.14 6.61
CA ALA A 69 -4.72 -11.97 7.53
C ALA A 69 -5.06 -13.25 8.30
N ASN A 70 -4.99 -14.42 7.64
CA ASN A 70 -5.24 -15.71 8.27
C ASN A 70 -4.18 -16.10 9.33
N TYR A 71 -3.02 -15.44 9.34
CA TYR A 71 -1.98 -15.61 10.36
C TYR A 71 -1.85 -14.42 11.32
N GLY A 72 -2.43 -13.26 10.98
CA GLY A 72 -2.30 -12.02 11.75
C GLY A 72 -0.87 -11.47 11.73
N LEU A 73 -0.18 -11.60 10.59
CA LEU A 73 1.22 -11.22 10.44
C LEU A 73 1.41 -10.20 9.32
N VAL A 74 2.35 -9.28 9.51
CA VAL A 74 2.99 -8.57 8.40
C VAL A 74 4.17 -9.40 7.95
N VAL A 75 4.29 -9.63 6.65
CA VAL A 75 5.34 -10.46 6.07
C VAL A 75 5.99 -9.75 4.89
N ALA A 76 7.28 -9.98 4.70
CA ALA A 76 8.01 -9.51 3.54
C ALA A 76 8.69 -10.66 2.81
N SER A 77 8.85 -10.50 1.51
CA SER A 77 9.61 -11.38 0.64
C SER A 77 10.59 -10.53 -0.17
N PRO A 78 11.89 -10.87 -0.19
CA PRO A 78 12.88 -10.18 -1.01
C PRO A 78 13.01 -10.76 -2.44
N ASP A 79 12.25 -11.81 -2.75
CA ASP A 79 12.44 -12.69 -3.92
C ASP A 79 11.11 -13.02 -4.61
N ARG A 80 10.23 -12.02 -4.75
CA ARG A 80 8.93 -12.13 -5.45
C ARG A 80 8.03 -13.25 -4.93
N GLY A 81 8.02 -13.42 -3.62
CA GLY A 81 7.16 -14.36 -2.93
C GLY A 81 7.67 -15.79 -2.88
N GLU A 82 8.91 -16.08 -3.31
CA GLU A 82 9.53 -17.41 -3.16
C GLU A 82 9.80 -17.74 -1.68
N THR A 83 10.31 -16.78 -0.91
CA THR A 83 10.53 -16.89 0.53
C THR A 83 9.93 -15.73 1.30
N TRP A 84 9.41 -16.01 2.49
CA TRP A 84 8.72 -15.03 3.33
C TRP A 84 9.28 -15.03 4.75
N THR A 85 9.38 -13.84 5.33
CA THR A 85 9.75 -13.63 6.73
C THR A 85 8.72 -12.73 7.40
N SER A 86 8.31 -13.10 8.61
CA SER A 86 7.45 -12.26 9.44
C SER A 86 8.22 -11.04 9.95
N LEU A 87 7.60 -9.87 9.83
CA LEU A 87 8.14 -8.63 10.35
C LEU A 87 7.65 -8.38 11.78
N GLU A 88 8.55 -7.94 12.66
CA GLU A 88 8.18 -7.46 13.99
C GLU A 88 7.70 -6.01 13.88
N ALA A 89 6.39 -5.85 13.66
CA ALA A 89 5.73 -4.56 13.54
C ALA A 89 4.70 -4.34 14.68
N PRO A 90 4.53 -3.10 15.18
CA PRO A 90 3.42 -2.79 16.06
C PRO A 90 2.08 -2.87 15.30
N PRO A 91 0.93 -2.86 16.01
CA PRO A 91 -0.37 -2.66 15.37
C PRO A 91 -0.34 -1.42 14.48
N LEU A 92 -0.71 -1.58 13.22
CA LEU A 92 -0.60 -0.53 12.21
C LEU A 92 -1.95 -0.15 11.64
N THR A 93 -2.09 1.10 11.23
CA THR A 93 -3.24 1.58 10.45
C THR A 93 -2.93 1.65 8.96
N SER A 94 -1.64 1.80 8.62
CA SER A 94 -1.16 1.86 7.24
C SER A 94 0.29 1.41 7.18
N LEU A 95 0.65 0.84 6.03
CA LEU A 95 1.99 0.39 5.69
C LEU A 95 2.17 0.70 4.21
N SER A 96 3.34 1.20 3.82
CA SER A 96 3.60 1.43 2.40
C SER A 96 5.10 1.28 2.10
N LEU A 97 5.37 0.68 0.94
CA LEU A 97 6.70 0.30 0.47
C LEU A 97 7.20 1.36 -0.51
N ASN A 98 8.46 1.79 -0.38
CA ASN A 98 9.03 2.73 -1.32
C ASN A 98 9.19 2.07 -2.71
N PRO A 99 8.50 2.55 -3.76
CA PRO A 99 8.56 1.95 -5.10
C PRO A 99 9.96 2.02 -5.73
N ALA A 100 10.78 2.98 -5.33
CA ALA A 100 12.15 3.15 -5.82
C ALA A 100 13.20 2.38 -4.99
N ASN A 101 12.85 1.89 -3.79
CA ASN A 101 13.77 1.19 -2.90
C ASN A 101 13.01 0.20 -1.99
N GLY A 102 12.99 -1.07 -2.37
CA GLY A 102 12.29 -2.12 -1.61
C GLY A 102 12.81 -2.38 -0.19
N ASP A 103 13.93 -1.78 0.23
CA ASP A 103 14.40 -1.85 1.63
C ASP A 103 13.72 -0.80 2.53
N GLU A 104 13.08 0.22 1.94
CA GLU A 104 12.44 1.32 2.67
C GLU A 104 10.94 1.10 2.83
N ILE A 105 10.50 1.03 4.09
CA ILE A 105 9.09 0.81 4.45
C ILE A 105 8.68 1.87 5.45
N LEU A 106 7.54 2.50 5.22
CA LEU A 106 6.89 3.38 6.20
C LEU A 106 5.67 2.69 6.81
N LEU A 107 5.49 2.88 8.12
CA LEU A 107 4.39 2.32 8.89
C LEU A 107 3.77 3.39 9.77
N ALA A 108 2.43 3.51 9.74
CA ALA A 108 1.66 4.37 10.63
C ALA A 108 1.06 3.53 11.76
N SER A 109 1.29 3.94 13.01
CA SER A 109 0.83 3.24 14.21
C SER A 109 0.57 4.25 15.33
N ASP A 110 -0.65 4.25 15.89
CA ASP A 110 -1.04 5.12 17.01
C ASP A 110 -0.68 6.63 16.81
N GLY A 111 -0.79 7.13 15.58
CA GLY A 111 -0.47 8.52 15.22
C GLY A 111 1.03 8.83 15.10
N LEU A 112 1.89 7.81 15.15
CA LEU A 112 3.33 7.87 14.91
C LEU A 112 3.67 7.31 13.52
N LEU A 113 4.81 7.77 12.99
CA LEU A 113 5.42 7.23 11.78
C LEU A 113 6.69 6.48 12.16
N LEU A 114 6.79 5.22 11.72
CA LEU A 114 7.98 4.40 11.82
C LEU A 114 8.56 4.17 10.42
N MET A 115 9.87 4.05 10.33
CA MET A 115 10.58 3.75 9.09
C MET A 115 11.50 2.56 9.30
N SER A 116 11.51 1.65 8.33
CA SER A 116 12.56 0.67 8.11
C SER A 116 13.38 1.09 6.89
N VAL A 117 14.68 0.78 6.94
CA VAL A 117 15.65 0.92 5.82
C VAL A 117 16.39 -0.40 5.57
N ASP A 118 15.83 -1.49 6.11
CA ASP A 118 16.42 -2.84 6.14
C ASP A 118 15.35 -3.90 5.84
N ALA A 119 14.45 -3.59 4.89
CA ALA A 119 13.39 -4.47 4.40
C ALA A 119 12.46 -5.01 5.52
N GLY A 120 12.22 -4.17 6.53
CA GLY A 120 11.33 -4.47 7.65
C GLY A 120 11.97 -5.24 8.81
N ALA A 121 13.28 -5.49 8.78
CA ALA A 121 13.95 -6.17 9.88
C ALA A 121 13.93 -5.34 11.18
N THR A 122 14.04 -4.01 11.07
CA THR A 122 13.85 -3.10 12.21
C THR A 122 13.05 -1.86 11.81
N PHE A 123 12.24 -1.35 12.75
CA PHE A 123 11.49 -0.11 12.60
C PHE A 123 11.90 0.91 13.66
N SER A 124 12.19 2.13 13.23
CA SER A 124 12.53 3.25 14.12
C SER A 124 11.60 4.44 13.90
N PRO A 125 11.24 5.20 14.94
CA PRO A 125 10.47 6.42 14.78
C PRO A 125 11.14 7.41 13.85
N THR A 126 10.36 8.04 12.97
CA THR A 126 10.80 9.12 12.09
C THR A 126 9.91 10.35 12.27
N ALA A 127 10.37 11.50 11.78
CA ALA A 127 9.63 12.75 11.91
C ALA A 127 8.33 12.69 11.09
N ALA A 128 7.22 13.10 11.69
CA ALA A 128 5.93 13.22 11.02
C ALA A 128 5.05 14.28 11.69
N PRO A 129 4.06 14.83 10.97
CA PRO A 129 2.94 15.54 11.59
C PRO A 129 2.23 14.63 12.61
N PRO A 130 1.63 15.19 13.67
CA PRO A 130 0.87 14.40 14.63
C PRO A 130 -0.43 13.86 14.00
N GLY A 131 -0.80 12.62 14.35
CA GLY A 131 -2.08 12.03 13.97
C GLY A 131 -2.12 11.46 12.55
N VAL A 132 -0.97 11.13 11.98
CA VAL A 132 -0.87 10.41 10.70
C VAL A 132 -1.41 9.00 10.87
N PHE A 133 -2.27 8.56 9.95
CA PHE A 133 -2.80 7.19 9.94
C PHE A 133 -2.82 6.52 8.56
N LEU A 134 -2.66 7.26 7.46
CA LEU A 134 -2.44 6.69 6.13
C LEU A 134 -1.13 7.20 5.53
N ILE A 135 -0.50 6.35 4.74
CA ILE A 135 0.75 6.61 4.04
C ILE A 135 0.58 6.11 2.63
N ASP A 136 1.05 6.87 1.66
CA ASP A 136 1.32 6.30 0.34
C ASP A 136 2.49 7.00 -0.36
N TRP A 137 3.07 6.32 -1.35
CA TRP A 137 4.17 6.80 -2.16
C TRP A 137 3.73 7.07 -3.58
N SER A 138 4.35 8.07 -4.17
CA SER A 138 4.57 8.12 -5.61
C SER A 138 6.04 7.87 -5.89
N ASP A 139 6.42 7.81 -7.15
CA ASP A 139 7.82 7.65 -7.56
C ASP A 139 8.76 8.76 -7.04
N SER A 140 8.21 9.92 -6.66
CA SER A 140 9.00 11.10 -6.27
C SER A 140 8.64 11.71 -4.92
N ASN A 141 7.50 11.34 -4.33
CA ASN A 141 6.98 11.93 -3.10
C ASN A 141 6.36 10.88 -2.17
N VAL A 142 6.49 11.13 -0.87
CA VAL A 142 5.73 10.48 0.21
C VAL A 142 4.56 11.36 0.61
N TYR A 143 3.38 10.77 0.71
CA TYR A 143 2.17 11.40 1.20
C TYR A 143 1.75 10.80 2.54
N LEU A 144 1.46 11.67 3.51
CA LEU A 144 0.96 11.28 4.83
C LEU A 144 -0.41 11.91 5.07
N ALA A 145 -1.40 11.13 5.46
CA ALA A 145 -2.74 11.63 5.77
C ALA A 145 -3.01 11.67 7.27
N THR A 146 -3.57 12.79 7.71
CA THR A 146 -4.37 12.88 8.95
C THR A 146 -5.85 12.87 8.59
N ASP A 147 -6.73 13.19 9.55
CA ASP A 147 -8.18 13.16 9.37
C ASP A 147 -8.69 14.17 8.33
N SER A 148 -7.91 15.21 8.08
CA SER A 148 -8.32 16.39 7.32
C SER A 148 -7.21 17.00 6.47
N THR A 149 -5.95 16.62 6.69
CA THR A 149 -4.80 17.18 5.97
C THR A 149 -3.95 16.08 5.35
N ILE A 150 -3.61 16.26 4.09
CA ILE A 150 -2.56 15.49 3.42
C ILE A 150 -1.28 16.31 3.46
N TYR A 151 -0.18 15.66 3.80
CA TYR A 151 1.16 16.22 3.79
C TYR A 151 2.00 15.54 2.72
N ARG A 152 2.91 16.30 2.09
CA ARG A 152 3.82 15.82 1.05
C ARG A 152 5.28 16.07 1.45
N SER A 153 6.16 15.14 1.12
CA SER A 153 7.62 15.33 1.19
C SER A 153 8.30 14.57 0.04
N SER A 154 9.40 15.10 -0.49
CA SER A 154 10.26 14.38 -1.44
C SER A 154 11.25 13.43 -0.74
N THR A 155 11.19 13.34 0.59
CA THR A 155 12.02 12.49 1.43
C THR A 155 11.17 11.84 2.53
N PRO A 156 11.36 10.55 2.85
CA PRO A 156 10.58 9.86 3.90
C PRO A 156 10.87 10.37 5.32
N GLY A 157 11.97 11.09 5.53
CA GLY A 157 12.30 11.76 6.79
C GLY A 157 11.74 13.18 6.93
N GLY A 158 11.03 13.69 5.91
CA GLY A 158 10.58 15.09 5.85
C GLY A 158 11.69 16.10 5.49
N PRO A 159 11.39 17.40 5.59
CA PRO A 159 10.19 17.99 6.19
C PRO A 159 8.93 17.78 5.34
N TYR A 160 7.81 17.57 6.02
CA TYR A 160 6.49 17.39 5.40
C TYR A 160 5.75 18.73 5.29
N ALA A 161 5.34 19.09 4.08
CA ALA A 161 4.53 20.28 3.81
C ALA A 161 3.04 19.90 3.70
N ALA A 162 2.17 20.62 4.40
CA ALA A 162 0.73 20.44 4.26
C ALA A 162 0.26 20.91 2.87
N LEU A 163 -0.56 20.10 2.21
CA LEU A 163 -1.23 20.50 0.98
C LEU A 163 -2.32 21.55 1.27
N ALA A 164 -2.61 22.39 0.28
CA ALA A 164 -3.54 23.51 0.45
C ALA A 164 -5.00 23.08 0.65
N LYS A 165 -5.39 21.96 0.02
CA LYS A 165 -6.73 21.38 0.15
C LYS A 165 -6.88 20.73 1.53
N GLN A 166 -8.03 20.97 2.15
CA GLN A 166 -8.47 20.28 3.36
C GLN A 166 -9.59 19.30 3.02
N PHE A 167 -9.65 18.21 3.77
CA PHE A 167 -10.53 17.06 3.59
C PHE A 167 -11.40 16.83 4.82
N THR A 168 -12.44 16.01 4.69
CA THR A 168 -13.36 15.67 5.79
C THR A 168 -13.33 14.17 6.05
N ASN A 169 -12.69 13.76 7.15
CA ASN A 169 -12.58 12.36 7.55
C ASN A 169 -11.99 11.49 6.41
N VAL A 170 -10.69 11.67 6.15
CA VAL A 170 -9.98 10.90 5.13
C VAL A 170 -10.12 9.39 5.40
N LEU A 171 -10.50 8.63 4.38
CA LEU A 171 -10.73 7.18 4.45
C LEU A 171 -9.67 6.38 3.71
N ALA A 172 -9.12 6.93 2.62
CA ALA A 172 -8.05 6.31 1.85
C ALA A 172 -7.25 7.36 1.08
N ILE A 173 -6.01 7.03 0.76
CA ILE A 173 -5.13 7.79 -0.15
C ILE A 173 -4.46 6.81 -1.11
N ALA A 174 -4.28 7.23 -2.35
CA ALA A 174 -3.46 6.54 -3.34
C ALA A 174 -2.61 7.58 -4.11
N ALA A 175 -1.37 7.27 -4.46
CA ALA A 175 -0.47 8.14 -5.22
C ALA A 175 0.31 7.34 -6.27
N HIS A 176 0.48 7.92 -7.45
CA HIS A 176 1.26 7.33 -8.55
C HIS A 176 1.56 8.39 -9.61
N ASP A 177 2.80 8.49 -10.09
CA ASP A 177 3.22 9.39 -11.19
C ASP A 177 2.53 10.78 -11.20
N GLY A 178 2.69 11.54 -10.10
CA GLY A 178 2.11 12.88 -9.91
C GLY A 178 0.61 12.92 -9.61
N ALA A 179 -0.11 11.81 -9.79
CA ALA A 179 -1.50 11.69 -9.39
C ALA A 179 -1.61 11.42 -7.88
N VAL A 180 -2.61 12.04 -7.25
CA VAL A 180 -2.98 11.77 -5.85
C VAL A 180 -4.49 11.65 -5.77
N ILE A 181 -4.98 10.55 -5.24
CA ILE A 181 -6.40 10.28 -5.02
C ILE A 181 -6.63 10.25 -3.52
N VAL A 182 -7.62 11.00 -3.05
CA VAL A 182 -8.04 11.01 -1.64
C VAL A 182 -9.52 10.68 -1.59
N LEU A 183 -9.88 9.62 -0.86
CA LEU A 183 -11.27 9.34 -0.52
C LEU A 183 -11.55 9.94 0.85
N ASP A 184 -12.59 10.75 0.95
CA ASP A 184 -13.08 11.29 2.22
C ASP A 184 -14.62 11.20 2.28
N ASP A 185 -15.25 11.68 3.36
CA ASP A 185 -16.70 11.62 3.53
C ASP A 185 -17.49 12.39 2.45
N GLN A 186 -16.84 13.26 1.66
CA GLN A 186 -17.47 13.99 0.56
C GLN A 186 -17.32 13.30 -0.79
N GLY A 187 -16.43 12.30 -0.90
CA GLY A 187 -16.23 11.49 -2.10
C GLY A 187 -14.76 11.36 -2.51
N VAL A 188 -14.54 11.08 -3.78
CA VAL A 188 -13.20 10.85 -4.34
C VAL A 188 -12.65 12.14 -4.93
N HIS A 189 -11.58 12.66 -4.35
CA HIS A 189 -10.83 13.82 -4.83
C HIS A 189 -9.63 13.35 -5.62
N VAL A 190 -9.41 13.92 -6.80
CA VAL A 190 -8.29 13.56 -7.68
C VAL A 190 -7.46 14.79 -7.99
N SER A 191 -6.16 14.64 -7.80
CA SER A 191 -5.10 15.55 -8.24
C SER A 191 -4.30 14.89 -9.35
N GLN A 192 -3.80 15.70 -10.29
CA GLN A 192 -2.85 15.29 -11.33
C GLN A 192 -1.56 16.13 -11.29
N ASP A 193 -1.36 16.89 -10.21
CA ASP A 193 -0.28 17.87 -10.06
C ASP A 193 0.37 17.79 -8.66
N ASP A 194 0.68 16.57 -8.19
CA ASP A 194 1.31 16.31 -6.88
C ASP A 194 0.53 16.87 -5.67
N GLY A 195 -0.79 17.04 -5.82
CA GLY A 195 -1.67 17.52 -4.77
C GLY A 195 -1.74 19.04 -4.65
N GLU A 196 -1.26 19.78 -5.66
CA GLU A 196 -1.40 21.24 -5.70
C GLU A 196 -2.87 21.64 -5.90
N SER A 197 -3.64 20.87 -6.68
CA SER A 197 -5.08 21.07 -6.86
C SER A 197 -5.87 19.77 -6.96
N PHE A 198 -7.11 19.80 -6.45
CA PHE A 198 -8.00 18.62 -6.44
C PHE A 198 -9.34 18.92 -7.10
N THR A 199 -9.82 17.94 -7.86
CA THR A 199 -11.18 17.88 -8.39
C THR A 199 -11.97 16.78 -7.69
N LEU A 200 -13.16 17.09 -7.18
CA LEU A 200 -14.09 16.09 -6.66
C LEU A 200 -14.77 15.39 -7.84
N LEU A 201 -14.69 14.06 -7.89
CA LEU A 201 -15.42 13.26 -8.88
C LEU A 201 -16.94 13.29 -8.57
N PRO A 202 -17.79 13.28 -9.61
CA PRO A 202 -19.24 13.39 -9.47
C PRO A 202 -19.90 12.18 -8.81
#